data_AF-A0A2Y6EEB2-F1
#
_entry.id   AF-A0A2Y6EEB2-F1
#
_cell.length_a   1.000
_cell.length_b   1.000
_cell.length_c   1.000
_cell.angle_alpha   90.00
_cell.angle_beta   90.00
_cell.angle_gamma   90.00
#
_symmetry.space_group_name_H-M   'P 1'
#
loop_
_entity.id
_entity.type
_entity.pdbx_description
1 polymer ?
#
loop_
_entity_poly.entity_id
_entity_poly.type
_entity_poly.pdbx_seq_one_letter_code
_entity_poly.pdbx_strand_id
1 'polypeptide(L)'
;MRSLADFEFNKAPLCEGMILACEAIRRDFPSQDVYDELERLVSLAKEEISQLLPLEEQLEKLIALFYGDWGFKASRGVYRLSDALWLDQVLKNRQAVRYH
;
A
#
# COMPACT_ATOMS: atom_id res chain seq x y z
N MET A 1 20.80 6.41 -7.07
CA MET A 1 19.67 6.49 -6.11
C MET A 1 18.80 7.65 -6.54
N ARG A 2 17.49 7.42 -6.76
CA ARG A 2 16.52 8.51 -6.99
C ARG A 2 16.25 9.18 -5.64
N SER A 3 16.39 10.50 -5.57
CA SER A 3 16.08 11.29 -4.38
C SER A 3 14.59 11.67 -4.38
N LEU A 4 13.95 11.73 -3.21
CA LEU A 4 12.59 12.25 -3.07
C LEU A 4 12.45 13.66 -3.65
N ALA A 5 13.50 14.48 -3.58
CA ALA A 5 13.51 15.85 -4.11
C ALA A 5 13.37 15.90 -5.64
N ASP A 6 13.77 14.83 -6.34
CA ASP A 6 13.72 14.72 -7.79
C ASP A 6 12.54 13.84 -8.27
N PHE A 7 11.66 13.42 -7.34
CA PHE A 7 10.55 12.52 -7.65
C PHE A 7 9.38 13.29 -8.27
N GLU A 8 9.12 13.03 -9.56
CA GLU A 8 7.95 13.57 -10.24
C GLU A 8 6.70 12.72 -9.95
N PHE A 9 5.94 13.10 -8.92
CA PHE A 9 4.67 12.45 -8.55
C PHE A 9 3.63 12.38 -9.69
N ASN A 10 3.75 13.25 -10.70
CA ASN A 10 2.87 13.24 -11.87
C ASN A 10 3.21 12.15 -12.89
N LYS A 11 4.41 11.55 -12.82
CA LYS A 11 4.91 10.58 -13.82
C LYS A 11 5.31 9.24 -13.22
N ALA A 12 5.39 9.13 -11.90
CA ALA A 12 5.78 7.93 -11.21
C ALA A 12 4.66 7.42 -10.29
N PRO A 13 4.60 6.09 -10.03
CA PRO A 13 3.58 5.52 -9.14
C PRO A 13 3.63 6.13 -7.74
N LEU A 14 2.46 6.47 -7.19
CA LEU A 14 2.36 7.06 -5.85
C LEU A 14 3.01 6.19 -4.76
N CYS A 15 2.95 4.86 -4.91
CA CYS A 15 3.58 3.92 -3.99
C CYS A 15 5.12 4.06 -3.95
N GLU A 16 5.77 4.31 -5.08
CA GLU A 16 7.22 4.54 -5.16
C GLU A 16 7.60 5.82 -4.40
N GLY A 17 6.82 6.89 -4.58
CA GLY A 17 7.00 8.14 -3.85
C GLY A 17 6.80 7.99 -2.34
N MET A 18 5.85 7.16 -1.91
CA MET A 18 5.62 6.88 -0.49
C MET A 18 6.74 6.06 0.15
N ILE A 19 7.28 5.07 -0.57
CA ILE A 19 8.44 4.30 -0.11
C ILE A 19 9.66 5.21 0.04
N LEU A 20 9.96 6.04 -0.96
CA LEU A 20 11.06 7.01 -0.90
C LEU A 20 10.90 8.00 0.26
N ALA A 21 9.67 8.46 0.52
CA ALA A 21 9.40 9.31 1.68
C ALA A 21 9.62 8.57 3.00
N CYS A 22 9.20 7.31 3.11
CA CYS A 22 9.43 6.51 4.31
C CYS A 22 10.93 6.27 4.56
N GLU A 23 11.70 5.94 3.52
CA GLU A 23 13.17 5.78 3.60
C GLU A 23 13.87 7.07 4.01
N ALA A 24 13.42 8.22 3.51
CA ALA A 24 13.99 9.52 3.84
C ALA A 24 13.75 9.93 5.30
N ILE A 25 12.60 9.55 5.88
CA ILE A 25 12.23 9.93 7.25
C ILE A 25 12.72 8.89 8.27
N ARG A 26 12.68 7.59 7.94
CA ARG A 26 12.99 6.49 8.86
C ARG A 26 14.10 5.61 8.30
N ARG A 27 15.29 5.69 8.92
CA ARG A 27 16.52 5.01 8.46
C ARG A 27 16.45 3.49 8.46
N ASP A 28 15.66 2.89 9.36
CA ASP A 28 15.44 1.44 9.47
C ASP A 28 14.15 1.01 8.78
N PHE A 29 13.65 1.78 7.82
CA PHE A 29 12.50 1.40 7.01
C PHE A 29 12.84 0.20 6.10
N PRO A 30 12.10 -0.93 6.19
CA PRO A 30 12.39 -2.13 5.42
C PRO A 30 11.77 -2.03 4.02
N SER A 31 12.33 -1.17 3.17
CA SER A 31 11.75 -0.90 1.85
C SER A 31 11.66 -2.15 0.97
N GLN A 32 12.64 -3.04 1.03
CA GLN A 32 12.60 -4.30 0.26
C GLN A 32 11.42 -5.19 0.69
N ASP A 33 11.23 -5.41 1.99
CA ASP A 33 10.09 -6.20 2.50
C ASP A 33 8.74 -5.59 2.08
N VAL A 34 8.67 -4.25 2.03
CA VAL A 34 7.49 -3.52 1.56
C VAL A 34 7.27 -3.73 0.06
N TYR A 35 8.31 -3.67 -0.76
CA TYR A 35 8.21 -3.97 -2.18
C TYR A 35 7.74 -5.42 -2.42
N ASP A 36 8.36 -6.38 -1.74
CA ASP A 36 8.06 -7.80 -1.88
C ASP A 36 6.59 -8.10 -1.50
N GLU A 37 6.09 -7.51 -0.41
CA GLU A 37 4.71 -7.68 0.01
C GLU A 37 3.71 -7.02 -0.96
N LEU A 38 4.04 -5.84 -1.50
CA LEU A 38 3.20 -5.19 -2.52
C LEU A 38 3.15 -6.02 -3.80
N GLU A 39 4.29 -6.52 -4.27
CA GLU A 39 4.36 -7.39 -5.45
C GLU A 39 3.57 -8.68 -5.24
N ARG A 40 3.66 -9.28 -4.04
CA ARG A 40 2.84 -10.44 -3.67
C ARG A 40 1.35 -10.16 -3.74
N LEU A 41 0.89 -9.03 -3.18
CA LEU A 41 -0.53 -8.64 -3.23
C LEU A 41 -1.01 -8.38 -4.67
N VAL A 42 -0.20 -7.70 -5.48
CA VAL A 42 -0.50 -7.46 -6.90
C VAL A 42 -0.58 -8.79 -7.66
N SER A 43 0.31 -9.73 -7.38
CA SER A 43 0.31 -11.04 -8.04
C SER A 43 -0.95 -11.83 -7.68
N LEU A 44 -1.33 -11.87 -6.40
CA LEU A 44 -2.59 -12.48 -5.96
C LEU A 44 -3.81 -11.85 -6.62
N ALA A 45 -3.88 -10.52 -6.70
CA ALA A 45 -5.00 -9.86 -7.38
C ALA A 45 -5.04 -10.22 -8.87
N LYS A 46 -3.91 -10.36 -9.55
CA LYS A 46 -3.86 -10.74 -10.97
C LYS A 46 -4.25 -12.20 -11.20
N GLU A 47 -4.01 -13.08 -10.25
CA GLU A 47 -4.44 -14.48 -10.30
C GLU A 47 -5.95 -14.61 -10.10
N GLU A 48 -6.53 -13.85 -9.16
CA GLU A 48 -7.96 -13.90 -8.81
C GLU A 48 -8.85 -13.08 -9.77
N ILE A 49 -8.33 -11.98 -10.30
CA ILE A 49 -9.08 -11.04 -11.14
C ILE A 49 -8.71 -11.27 -12.61
N SER A 50 -9.66 -11.82 -13.36
CA SER A 50 -9.53 -11.97 -14.80
C SER A 50 -9.37 -10.60 -15.48
N GLN A 51 -8.30 -10.44 -16.26
CA GLN A 51 -8.04 -9.24 -17.06
C GLN A 51 -9.02 -9.04 -18.22
N LEU A 52 -9.87 -10.05 -18.50
CA LEU A 52 -10.92 -9.97 -19.52
C LEU A 52 -12.19 -9.26 -19.01
N LEU A 53 -12.29 -9.03 -17.71
CA LEU A 53 -13.43 -8.30 -17.13
C LEU A 53 -13.36 -6.81 -17.49
N PRO A 54 -14.52 -6.12 -17.57
CA PRO A 54 -14.54 -4.66 -17.62
C PRO A 54 -13.80 -4.04 -16.44
N LEU A 55 -13.18 -2.87 -16.65
CA LEU A 55 -12.37 -2.19 -15.63
C LEU A 55 -13.13 -1.96 -14.32
N GLU A 56 -14.42 -1.62 -14.40
CA GLU A 56 -15.28 -1.39 -13.24
C GLU A 56 -15.43 -2.67 -12.39
N GLU A 57 -15.68 -3.82 -13.04
CA GLU A 57 -15.75 -5.12 -12.36
C GLU A 57 -14.41 -5.57 -11.79
N GLN A 58 -13.30 -5.28 -12.48
CA GLN A 58 -11.96 -5.52 -11.93
C GLN A 58 -11.73 -4.70 -10.66
N LEU A 59 -12.15 -3.43 -10.66
CA LEU A 59 -12.01 -2.55 -9.51
C LEU A 59 -12.88 -3.02 -8.34
N GLU A 60 -14.14 -3.39 -8.57
CA GLU A 60 -15.03 -3.92 -7.54
C GLU A 60 -14.45 -5.19 -6.90
N LYS A 61 -13.93 -6.12 -7.70
CA LYS A 61 -13.26 -7.32 -7.19
C LYS A 61 -12.01 -6.99 -6.40
N LEU A 62 -11.20 -6.03 -6.86
CA LEU A 62 -10.02 -5.59 -6.12
C LEU A 62 -10.39 -4.98 -4.77
N ILE A 63 -11.44 -4.15 -4.71
CA ILE A 63 -11.97 -3.58 -3.46
C ILE A 63 -12.44 -4.70 -2.52
N ALA A 64 -13.13 -5.71 -3.06
CA ALA A 64 -13.60 -6.87 -2.29
C ALA A 64 -12.44 -7.69 -1.72
N LEU A 65 -11.40 -8.00 -2.52
CA LEU A 65 -10.18 -8.66 -2.05
C LEU A 65 -9.49 -7.84 -0.96
N PHE A 66 -9.38 -6.53 -1.17
CA PHE A 66 -8.68 -5.62 -0.26
C PHE A 66 -9.35 -5.55 1.13
N TYR A 67 -10.65 -5.23 1.17
CA TYR A 67 -11.38 -5.06 2.43
C TYR A 67 -11.92 -6.35 3.03
N GLY A 68 -12.13 -7.38 2.21
CA GLY A 68 -12.60 -8.70 2.61
C GLY A 68 -11.44 -9.63 2.94
N ASP A 69 -10.91 -10.29 1.91
CA ASP A 69 -10.01 -11.43 2.06
C ASP A 69 -8.63 -11.05 2.64
N TRP A 70 -8.09 -9.90 2.25
CA TRP A 70 -6.83 -9.39 2.78
C TRP A 70 -7.00 -8.66 4.11
N GLY A 71 -8.25 -8.37 4.50
CA GLY A 71 -8.60 -7.82 5.80
C GLY A 71 -8.10 -6.40 6.05
N PHE A 72 -7.77 -5.64 5.01
CA PHE A 72 -7.42 -4.23 5.17
C PHE A 72 -8.61 -3.46 5.72
N LYS A 73 -8.39 -2.69 6.78
CA LYS A 73 -9.45 -1.93 7.44
C LYS A 73 -8.93 -0.63 8.02
N ALA A 74 -9.83 0.29 8.30
CA ALA A 74 -9.48 1.46 9.09
C ALA A 74 -9.16 1.03 10.53
N SER A 75 -8.08 1.55 11.11
CA SER A 75 -7.81 1.35 12.54
C SER A 75 -8.94 1.99 13.37
N ARG A 76 -9.51 1.25 14.33
CA ARG A 76 -10.49 1.77 15.30
C ARG A 76 -9.84 1.75 16.70
N GLY A 77 -9.58 2.90 17.32
CA GLY A 77 -9.03 2.98 18.68
C GLY A 77 -8.16 4.20 18.98
N VAL A 78 -7.54 4.23 20.17
CA VAL A 78 -6.58 5.27 20.58
C VAL A 78 -5.33 5.18 19.70
N TYR A 79 -5.10 6.22 18.90
CA TYR A 79 -4.02 6.30 17.94
C TYR A 79 -2.64 6.19 18.61
N ARG A 80 -1.90 5.14 18.28
CA ARG A 80 -0.45 5.23 18.22
C ARG A 80 -0.11 5.62 16.80
N LEU A 81 0.13 6.92 16.58
CA LEU A 81 0.43 7.47 15.25
C LEU A 81 1.52 6.66 14.53
N SER A 82 2.47 6.09 15.28
CA SER A 82 3.53 5.19 14.78
C SER A 82 3.03 3.94 14.05
N ASP A 83 1.89 3.37 14.43
CA ASP A 83 1.49 2.02 14.00
C ASP A 83 0.73 2.03 12.67
N ALA A 84 0.26 3.20 12.23
CA ALA A 84 -0.53 3.39 11.01
C ALA A 84 0.05 4.45 10.05
N LEU A 85 1.16 5.08 10.42
CA LEU A 85 1.86 6.08 9.60
C LEU A 85 2.80 5.44 8.57
N TRP A 86 3.44 4.33 8.93
CA TRP A 86 4.46 3.70 8.09
C TRP A 86 3.88 2.57 7.25
N LEU A 87 4.25 2.53 5.97
CA LEU A 87 3.71 1.58 5.01
C LEU A 87 3.97 0.11 5.39
N ASP A 88 5.12 -0.19 5.99
CA ASP A 88 5.45 -1.52 6.50
C ASP A 88 4.50 -1.97 7.61
N GLN A 89 4.14 -1.06 8.53
CA GLN A 89 3.19 -1.36 9.60
C GLN A 89 1.77 -1.48 9.08
N VAL A 90 1.38 -0.65 8.11
CA VAL A 90 0.07 -0.74 7.45
C VAL A 90 -0.10 -2.07 6.74
N LEU A 91 0.91 -2.51 5.98
CA LEU A 91 0.90 -3.80 5.28
C LEU A 91 0.86 -4.97 6.28
N LYS A 92 1.64 -4.89 7.36
CA LYS A 92 1.67 -5.93 8.40
C LYS A 92 0.37 -6.03 9.18
N ASN A 93 -0.18 -4.90 9.63
CA ASN A 93 -1.34 -4.86 10.51
C ASN A 93 -2.67 -4.82 9.74
N ARG A 94 -2.60 -4.70 8.41
CA ARG A 94 -3.74 -4.49 7.51
C ARG A 94 -4.61 -3.32 7.98
N GLN A 95 -3.97 -2.28 8.52
CA GLN A 95 -4.66 -1.16 9.15
C GLN A 95 -4.03 0.17 8.75
N ALA A 96 -4.87 1.09 8.28
CA ALA A 96 -4.47 2.43 7.88
C ALA A 96 -5.28 3.50 8.64
N VAL A 97 -4.72 4.72 8.70
CA VAL A 97 -5.42 5.91 9.25
C VAL A 97 -6.56 6.30 8.31
N ARG A 98 -7.76 6.55 8.87
CA ARG A 98 -8.88 7.16 8.15
C ARG A 98 -9.08 8.57 8.67
N TYR A 99 -8.95 9.57 7.81
CA TYR A 99 -9.41 10.93 8.11
C TYR A 99 -10.95 10.95 8.03
N HIS A 100 -11.59 11.41 9.10
CA HIS A 100 -13.03 11.69 9.16
C HIS A 100 -13.29 13.15 8.82
#